data_AF-A0A7S4R2Q5-F1
#
_entry.id   AF-A0A7S4R2Q5-F1
#
_cell.length_a   1.000
_cell.length_b   1.000
_cell.length_c   1.000
_cell.angle_alpha   90.00
_cell.angle_beta   90.00
_cell.angle_gamma   90.00
#
_symmetry.space_group_name_H-M   'P 1'
#
loop_
_entity.id
_entity.type
_entity.pdbx_description
1 polymer ?
#
loop_
_entity_poly.entity_id
_entity_poly.type
_entity_poly.pdbx_seq_one_letter_code
_entity_poly.pdbx_strand_id
1 'polypeptide(L)'
;MDDGWLSDPFVLTERDEKLFGRGSTDDKGPALSWLWVVEAHQKLGVDLPMNIKLLYEGMEESGSEGMFEAIAQLSKPSEFLNDVDFFCISDNYWLGKNTPCLTYGLRGLAFFEVTVKCAEQDLHSGVLGGSVHEAMNDMVKLLSTLVESGTGKICIDGIMDDVRTVTKEEEDLYTDIDFDLEEFKHETRVKTVSDSLLKKDKMSLLMGRWRFPSLSIHGIVGADASKTCISAQCTGKFSIRLVPDQDPEKVKKVVTAHLEKEFAKVRSL
;
A
#
# COMPACT_ATOMS: atom_id res chain seq x y z
N MET A 1 16.00 9.07 -17.44
CA MET A 1 14.93 9.47 -16.49
C MET A 1 13.74 8.65 -16.92
N ASP A 2 13.59 7.48 -16.30
CA ASP A 2 12.89 6.35 -16.94
C ASP A 2 11.46 6.21 -16.41
N ASP A 3 11.12 6.93 -15.34
CA ASP A 3 9.82 6.89 -14.66
C ASP A 3 8.78 7.91 -15.22
N GLY A 4 9.14 8.66 -16.28
CA GLY A 4 8.19 9.54 -16.98
C GLY A 4 7.94 10.93 -16.37
N TRP A 5 8.86 11.46 -15.57
CA TRP A 5 8.76 12.82 -15.02
C TRP A 5 8.92 13.92 -16.09
N LEU A 6 8.13 14.99 -15.96
CA LEU A 6 8.20 16.19 -16.84
C LEU A 6 9.25 17.22 -16.40
N SER A 7 9.75 17.12 -15.17
CA SER A 7 10.81 17.94 -14.58
C SER A 7 11.61 17.09 -13.60
N ASP A 8 12.78 17.57 -13.16
CA ASP A 8 13.55 16.87 -12.13
C ASP A 8 12.67 16.64 -10.87
N PRO A 9 12.48 15.38 -10.41
CA PRO A 9 11.62 15.10 -9.27
C PRO A 9 12.10 15.76 -7.98
N PHE A 10 13.39 16.09 -7.84
CA PHE A 10 13.95 16.66 -6.62
C PHE A 10 14.12 18.19 -6.69
N VAL A 11 13.63 18.81 -7.76
CA VAL A 11 13.56 20.27 -7.90
C VAL A 11 12.09 20.70 -7.94
N LEU A 12 11.62 21.34 -6.86
CA LEU A 12 10.24 21.80 -6.77
C LEU A 12 9.96 22.82 -7.88
N THR A 13 8.99 22.50 -8.74
CA THR A 13 8.67 23.29 -9.93
C THR A 13 7.18 23.63 -9.94
N GLU A 14 6.84 24.91 -10.03
CA GLU A 14 5.46 25.36 -10.17
C GLU A 14 5.01 25.31 -11.63
N ARG A 15 3.83 24.72 -11.89
CA ARG A 15 3.14 24.77 -13.19
C ARG A 15 1.63 24.77 -12.95
N ASP A 16 0.90 25.64 -13.64
CA ASP A 16 -0.56 25.73 -13.54
C ASP A 16 -1.05 25.76 -12.09
N GLU A 17 -0.41 26.59 -11.25
CA GLU A 17 -0.70 26.77 -9.82
C GLU A 17 -0.51 25.49 -8.97
N LYS A 18 0.25 24.52 -9.47
CA LYS A 18 0.58 23.27 -8.78
C LYS A 18 2.08 23.14 -8.58
N LEU A 19 2.46 22.71 -7.37
CA LEU A 19 3.85 22.48 -6.99
C LEU A 19 4.25 21.02 -7.22
N PHE A 20 5.04 20.78 -8.28
CA PHE A 20 5.50 19.44 -8.65
C PHE A 20 6.87 19.15 -8.05
N GLY A 21 6.98 18.06 -7.29
CA GLY A 21 8.22 17.53 -6.75
C GLY A 21 7.97 16.28 -5.90
N ARG A 22 8.94 15.36 -5.85
CA ARG A 22 8.89 14.18 -4.98
C ARG A 22 8.79 14.63 -3.52
N GLY A 23 7.73 14.18 -2.88
CA GLY A 23 7.41 14.45 -1.48
C GLY A 23 6.78 15.82 -1.24
N SER A 24 6.35 16.55 -2.27
CA SER A 24 5.60 17.80 -2.08
C SER A 24 4.30 17.58 -1.30
N THR A 25 3.62 16.45 -1.50
CA THR A 25 2.39 16.08 -0.78
C THR A 25 2.56 14.92 0.20
N ASP A 26 3.70 14.23 0.18
CA ASP A 26 3.95 12.97 0.88
C ASP A 26 5.39 12.96 1.44
N ASP A 27 5.66 13.51 2.62
CA ASP A 27 4.73 14.31 3.45
C ASP A 27 5.31 15.72 3.74
N LYS A 28 6.24 16.20 2.91
CA LYS A 28 6.99 17.43 3.26
C LYS A 28 6.11 18.67 3.29
N GLY A 29 5.15 18.80 2.38
CA GLY A 29 4.24 19.94 2.34
C GLY A 29 3.38 20.03 3.61
N PRO A 30 2.61 18.98 3.95
CA PRO A 30 1.83 18.98 5.18
C PRO A 30 2.68 19.05 6.46
N ALA A 31 3.80 18.33 6.55
CA ALA A 31 4.70 18.42 7.69
C ALA A 31 5.22 19.85 7.92
N LEU A 32 5.70 20.53 6.86
CA LEU A 32 6.15 21.93 6.94
C LEU A 32 5.00 22.90 7.28
N SER A 33 3.77 22.59 6.88
CA SER A 33 2.61 23.45 7.13
C SER A 33 2.35 23.64 8.62
N TRP A 34 2.59 22.62 9.46
CA TRP A 34 2.50 22.75 10.91
C TRP A 34 3.50 23.77 11.47
N LEU A 35 4.73 23.80 10.95
CA LEU A 35 5.73 24.80 11.33
C LEU A 35 5.31 26.20 10.88
N TRP A 36 4.74 26.34 9.68
CA TRP A 36 4.22 27.62 9.19
C TRP A 36 3.05 28.14 10.01
N VAL A 37 2.18 27.27 10.54
CA VAL A 37 1.11 27.68 11.46
C VAL A 37 1.70 28.29 12.73
N VAL A 38 2.72 27.66 13.32
CA VAL A 38 3.43 28.20 14.51
C VAL A 38 4.09 29.54 14.17
N GLU A 39 4.80 29.61 13.04
CA GLU A 39 5.48 30.83 12.60
C GLU A 39 4.48 31.98 12.35
N ALA A 40 3.31 31.69 11.76
CA ALA A 40 2.28 32.68 11.49
C ALA A 40 1.71 33.28 12.78
N HIS A 41 1.43 32.45 13.78
CA HIS A 41 0.96 32.91 15.09
C HIS A 41 1.98 33.86 15.75
N GLN A 42 3.26 33.47 15.73
CA GLN A 42 4.35 34.30 16.25
C GLN A 42 4.44 35.66 15.53
N LYS A 43 4.41 35.66 14.19
CA LYS A 43 4.50 36.89 13.38
C LYS A 43 3.29 37.81 13.56
N LEU A 44 2.11 37.24 13.80
CA LEU A 44 0.87 38.00 14.04
C LEU A 44 0.72 38.47 15.49
N GLY A 45 1.56 37.98 16.41
CA GLY A 45 1.43 38.27 17.84
C GLY A 45 0.15 37.67 18.45
N VAL A 46 -0.31 36.55 17.91
CA VAL A 46 -1.49 35.82 18.38
C VAL A 46 -1.01 34.55 19.06
N ASP A 47 -1.42 34.33 20.30
CA ASP A 47 -1.07 33.12 21.03
C ASP A 47 -1.67 31.88 20.36
N LEU A 48 -0.92 30.77 20.37
CA LEU A 48 -1.46 29.48 19.95
C LEU A 48 -2.58 29.07 20.91
N PRO A 49 -3.73 28.58 20.41
CA PRO A 49 -4.85 28.18 21.26
C PRO A 49 -4.60 26.91 22.07
N MET A 50 -3.47 26.22 21.83
CA MET A 50 -3.07 24.99 22.50
C MET A 50 -1.55 24.80 22.45
N ASN A 51 -1.04 23.92 23.31
CA ASN A 51 0.34 23.45 23.23
C ASN A 51 0.49 22.49 22.04
N ILE A 52 1.56 22.64 21.26
CA ILE A 52 1.84 21.79 20.10
C ILE A 52 3.16 21.05 20.34
N LYS A 53 3.14 19.73 20.17
CA LYS A 53 4.33 18.87 20.14
C LYS A 53 4.47 18.27 18.76
N LEU A 54 5.61 18.49 18.10
CA LEU A 54 5.90 17.97 16.78
C LEU A 54 6.79 16.74 16.91
N LEU A 55 6.34 15.63 16.32
CA LEU A 55 7.07 14.37 16.24
C LEU A 55 7.16 13.98 14.76
N TYR A 56 8.35 14.16 14.18
CA TYR A 56 8.63 13.78 12.80
C TYR A 56 9.61 12.60 12.78
N GLU A 57 9.36 11.67 11.86
CA GLU A 57 10.19 10.49 11.66
C GLU A 57 10.64 10.42 10.18
N GLY A 58 11.53 9.50 9.84
CA GLY A 58 12.21 9.47 8.53
C GLY A 58 12.17 8.12 7.82
N MET A 59 11.46 7.15 8.38
CA MET A 59 11.39 5.76 7.96
C MET A 59 9.97 5.33 7.53
N GLU A 60 8.98 6.24 7.46
CA GLU A 60 7.57 5.93 7.11
C GLU A 60 7.49 5.07 5.83
N GLU A 61 8.12 5.57 4.77
CA GLU A 61 8.20 4.92 3.45
C GLU A 61 9.03 3.62 3.44
N SER A 62 9.59 3.24 4.60
CA SER A 62 10.40 2.04 4.84
C SER A 62 9.91 1.23 6.04
N GLY A 63 8.67 1.47 6.49
CA GLY A 63 8.00 0.68 7.53
C GLY A 63 8.11 1.23 8.95
N SER A 64 8.51 2.50 9.13
CA SER A 64 8.57 3.20 10.41
C SER A 64 9.40 2.46 11.48
N GLU A 65 10.54 1.88 11.08
CA GLU A 65 11.37 1.07 11.97
C GLU A 65 11.76 1.85 13.24
N GLY A 66 11.44 1.28 14.41
CA GLY A 66 11.73 1.88 15.72
C GLY A 66 10.72 2.93 16.20
N MET A 67 9.77 3.37 15.35
CA MET A 67 8.79 4.39 15.72
C MET A 67 7.82 3.89 16.78
N PHE A 68 7.38 2.63 16.68
CA PHE A 68 6.47 2.04 17.66
C PHE A 68 7.11 2.00 19.06
N GLU A 69 8.36 1.54 19.14
CA GLU A 69 9.14 1.53 20.37
C GLU A 69 9.38 2.94 20.89
N ALA A 70 9.71 3.89 19.99
CA ALA A 70 9.92 5.28 20.34
C ALA A 70 8.68 5.91 20.97
N ILE A 71 7.49 5.77 20.35
CA ILE A 71 6.22 6.25 20.92
C ILE A 71 6.00 5.61 22.29
N ALA A 72 6.17 4.29 22.42
CA ALA A 72 5.99 3.60 23.70
C ALA A 72 6.93 4.10 24.80
N GLN A 73 8.17 4.51 24.46
CA GLN A 73 9.07 5.16 25.41
C GLN A 73 8.63 6.59 25.71
N LEU A 74 8.35 7.40 24.68
CA LEU A 74 8.00 8.80 24.81
C LEU A 74 6.66 9.05 25.50
N SER A 75 5.77 8.05 25.55
CA SER A 75 4.50 8.09 26.27
C SER A 75 4.60 7.69 27.75
N LYS A 76 5.78 7.34 28.26
CA LYS A 76 5.95 7.00 29.69
C LYS A 76 5.76 8.22 30.61
N PRO A 77 5.47 8.01 31.90
CA PRO A 77 5.34 9.11 32.86
C PRO A 77 6.53 10.08 32.82
N SER A 78 6.23 11.38 32.69
CA SER A 78 7.21 12.48 32.58
C SER A 78 8.00 12.55 31.27
N GLU A 79 7.68 11.73 30.26
CA GLU A 79 8.32 11.79 28.94
C GLU A 79 7.57 12.72 27.97
N PHE A 80 8.18 12.96 26.81
CA PHE A 80 7.76 13.98 25.85
C PHE A 80 6.28 13.92 25.44
N LEU A 81 5.66 12.74 25.34
CA LEU A 81 4.27 12.57 24.91
C LEU A 81 3.30 12.30 26.08
N ASN A 82 3.76 12.35 27.32
CA ASN A 82 2.97 11.94 28.49
C ASN A 82 1.72 12.79 28.78
N ASP A 83 1.75 14.05 28.38
CA ASP A 83 0.73 15.09 28.58
C ASP A 83 -0.01 15.43 27.28
N VAL A 84 0.05 14.56 26.26
CA VAL A 84 -0.64 14.76 24.98
C VAL A 84 -2.08 14.29 25.09
N ASP A 85 -3.02 15.21 24.87
CA ASP A 85 -4.47 14.92 24.86
C ASP A 85 -4.96 14.39 23.50
N PHE A 86 -4.34 14.84 22.40
CA PHE A 86 -4.78 14.54 21.03
C PHE A 86 -3.59 14.31 20.09
N PHE A 87 -3.74 13.36 19.17
CA PHE A 87 -2.86 13.18 18.02
C PHE A 87 -3.55 13.69 16.75
N CYS A 88 -2.82 14.46 15.95
CA CYS A 88 -3.26 14.90 14.64
C CYS A 88 -2.16 14.55 13.63
N ILE A 89 -2.54 13.83 12.58
CA ILE A 89 -1.65 13.45 11.48
C ILE A 89 -2.30 13.99 10.21
N SER A 90 -1.51 14.69 9.39
CA SER A 90 -1.96 15.23 8.11
C SER A 90 -1.09 14.64 7.01
N ASP A 91 -1.30 13.36 6.71
CA ASP A 91 -0.50 12.59 5.76
C ASP A 91 -1.42 11.73 4.89
N ASN A 92 -2.43 12.39 4.31
CA ASN A 92 -3.45 11.74 3.51
C ASN A 92 -4.10 12.72 2.54
N TYR A 93 -4.94 12.16 1.67
CA TYR A 93 -5.53 12.88 0.56
C TYR A 93 -7.04 13.00 0.76
N TRP A 94 -7.63 14.05 0.16
CA TRP A 94 -9.07 14.09 -0.01
C TRP A 94 -9.53 12.97 -0.93
N LEU A 95 -10.76 12.51 -0.73
CA LEU A 95 -11.34 11.43 -1.53
C LEU A 95 -11.62 11.87 -2.98
N GLY A 96 -12.00 13.13 -3.15
CA GLY A 96 -12.27 13.79 -4.43
C GLY A 96 -11.91 15.26 -4.35
N LYS A 97 -12.38 16.07 -5.30
CA LYS A 97 -11.95 17.47 -5.42
C LYS A 97 -12.87 18.49 -4.76
N ASN A 98 -14.11 18.14 -4.51
CA ASN A 98 -15.13 19.12 -4.15
C ASN A 98 -15.27 19.28 -2.62
N THR A 99 -15.05 18.20 -1.86
CA THR A 99 -15.34 18.17 -0.42
C THR A 99 -14.09 17.77 0.40
N PRO A 100 -13.67 18.59 1.39
CA PRO A 100 -12.60 18.22 2.31
C PRO A 100 -12.98 17.01 3.16
N CYS A 101 -11.98 16.19 3.51
CA CYS A 101 -12.20 14.93 4.21
C CYS A 101 -11.57 14.92 5.60
N LEU A 102 -12.24 14.27 6.56
CA LEU A 102 -11.65 13.81 7.81
C LEU A 102 -11.54 12.29 7.77
N THR A 103 -10.32 11.78 7.80
CA THR A 103 -10.06 10.34 7.77
C THR A 103 -9.99 9.81 9.20
N TYR A 104 -10.83 8.81 9.50
CA TYR A 104 -10.91 8.19 10.83
C TYR A 104 -10.37 6.75 10.86
N GLY A 105 -9.93 6.21 9.73
CA GLY A 105 -9.45 4.84 9.61
C GLY A 105 -8.53 4.64 8.43
N LEU A 106 -7.50 3.82 8.63
CA LEU A 106 -6.54 3.39 7.61
C LEU A 106 -6.50 1.85 7.59
N ARG A 107 -6.15 1.30 6.42
CA ARG A 107 -5.89 -0.14 6.27
C ARG A 107 -4.50 -0.46 6.77
N GLY A 108 -4.33 -1.63 7.38
CA GLY A 108 -3.00 -2.18 7.64
C GLY A 108 -2.33 -2.67 6.37
N LEU A 109 -1.08 -3.13 6.50
CA LEU A 109 -0.30 -3.67 5.39
C LEU A 109 0.50 -4.89 5.87
N ALA A 110 0.36 -6.01 5.18
CA ALA A 110 1.26 -7.15 5.29
C ALA A 110 2.01 -7.30 3.96
N PHE A 111 3.33 -7.11 3.97
CA PHE A 111 4.19 -7.25 2.79
C PHE A 111 4.87 -8.62 2.80
N PHE A 112 4.87 -9.30 1.66
CA PHE A 112 5.39 -10.66 1.52
C PHE A 112 6.42 -10.74 0.41
N GLU A 113 7.48 -11.51 0.68
CA GLU A 113 8.46 -11.95 -0.29
C GLU A 113 8.48 -13.48 -0.32
N VAL A 114 8.25 -14.06 -1.49
CA VAL A 114 8.33 -15.51 -1.72
C VAL A 114 9.46 -15.79 -2.69
N THR A 115 10.37 -16.69 -2.33
CA THR A 115 11.51 -17.06 -3.18
C THR A 115 11.37 -18.51 -3.64
N VAL A 116 11.49 -18.73 -4.94
CA VAL A 116 11.58 -20.06 -5.54
C VAL A 116 12.99 -20.23 -6.11
N LYS A 117 13.64 -21.36 -5.80
CA LYS A 117 14.97 -21.73 -6.30
C LYS A 117 14.86 -23.07 -7.03
N CYS A 118 15.46 -23.18 -8.22
CA CYS A 118 15.50 -24.42 -9.01
C CYS A 118 16.91 -24.91 -9.35
N ALA A 119 17.94 -24.06 -9.21
CA ALA A 119 19.32 -24.41 -9.50
C ALA A 119 20.31 -23.63 -8.61
N GLU A 120 21.57 -24.08 -8.57
CA GLU A 120 22.66 -23.38 -7.86
C GLU A 120 23.23 -22.19 -8.65
N GLN A 121 22.98 -22.14 -9.95
CA GLN A 121 23.42 -21.06 -10.84
C GLN A 121 22.45 -20.93 -12.01
N ASP A 122 22.52 -19.77 -12.67
CA ASP A 122 21.76 -19.49 -13.89
C ASP A 122 22.12 -20.47 -15.01
N LEU A 123 21.10 -20.86 -15.78
CA LEU A 123 21.20 -21.90 -16.80
C LEU A 123 20.91 -21.34 -18.20
N HIS A 124 21.58 -21.85 -19.23
CA HIS A 124 21.33 -21.44 -20.62
C HIS A 124 19.98 -21.99 -21.10
N SER A 125 19.00 -21.12 -21.38
CA SER A 125 17.62 -21.56 -21.66
C SER A 125 17.50 -22.36 -22.96
N GLY A 126 18.35 -22.10 -23.96
CA GLY A 126 18.36 -22.89 -25.19
C GLY A 126 18.91 -24.32 -25.05
N VAL A 127 19.71 -24.59 -24.00
CA VAL A 127 20.32 -25.92 -23.78
C VAL A 127 19.46 -26.73 -22.82
N LEU A 128 18.95 -26.10 -21.77
CA LEU A 128 18.27 -26.76 -20.66
C LEU A 128 16.76 -26.50 -20.60
N GLY A 129 16.23 -25.59 -21.42
CA GLY A 129 14.80 -25.32 -21.51
C GLY A 129 14.02 -26.58 -21.89
N GLY A 130 12.95 -26.85 -21.15
CA GLY A 130 12.16 -28.08 -21.29
C GLY A 130 12.78 -29.34 -20.66
N SER A 131 14.00 -29.25 -20.10
CA SER A 131 14.67 -30.37 -19.41
C SER A 131 14.71 -30.22 -17.89
N VAL A 132 14.60 -28.99 -17.38
CA VAL A 132 14.64 -28.68 -15.95
C VAL A 132 13.36 -28.00 -15.49
N HIS A 133 13.07 -28.09 -14.19
CA HIS A 133 12.07 -27.25 -13.55
C HIS A 133 12.63 -25.83 -13.43
N GLU A 134 11.83 -24.83 -13.79
CA GLU A 134 12.28 -23.44 -13.86
C GLU A 134 11.60 -22.62 -12.78
N ALA A 135 12.38 -21.92 -11.95
CA ALA A 135 11.87 -21.14 -10.81
C ALA A 135 10.82 -20.11 -11.24
N MET A 136 10.99 -19.49 -12.42
CA MET A 136 10.04 -18.52 -12.96
C MET A 136 8.68 -19.12 -13.31
N ASN A 137 8.63 -20.35 -13.82
CA ASN A 137 7.37 -21.00 -14.15
C ASN A 137 6.56 -21.30 -12.88
N ASP A 138 7.24 -21.82 -11.86
CA ASP A 138 6.65 -22.11 -10.55
C ASP A 138 6.21 -20.81 -9.86
N MET A 139 7.02 -19.74 -9.92
CA MET A 139 6.68 -18.42 -9.39
C MET A 139 5.42 -17.84 -10.03
N VAL A 140 5.35 -17.82 -11.36
CA VAL A 140 4.16 -17.35 -12.09
C VAL A 140 2.93 -18.16 -11.69
N LYS A 141 3.08 -19.48 -11.56
CA LYS A 141 1.98 -20.35 -11.14
C LYS A 141 1.53 -20.01 -9.72
N LEU A 142 2.45 -19.88 -8.75
CA LEU A 142 2.13 -19.54 -7.36
C LEU A 142 1.41 -18.20 -7.27
N LEU A 143 1.96 -17.14 -7.87
CA LEU A 143 1.36 -15.80 -7.83
C LEU A 143 -0.04 -15.78 -8.44
N SER A 144 -0.29 -16.57 -9.50
CA SER A 144 -1.63 -16.70 -10.10
C SER A 144 -2.69 -17.30 -9.18
N THR A 145 -2.29 -17.99 -8.10
CA THR A 145 -3.22 -18.58 -7.13
C THR A 145 -3.62 -17.63 -6.00
N LEU A 146 -2.97 -16.46 -5.90
CA LEU A 146 -3.18 -15.55 -4.77
C LEU A 146 -4.45 -14.71 -4.92
N VAL A 147 -4.75 -14.28 -6.14
CA VAL A 147 -5.87 -13.38 -6.45
C VAL A 147 -6.46 -13.72 -7.81
N GLU A 148 -7.79 -13.75 -7.89
CA GLU A 148 -8.51 -13.98 -9.14
C GLU A 148 -8.45 -12.75 -10.05
N SER A 149 -7.85 -12.94 -11.23
CA SER A 149 -7.83 -11.92 -12.28
C SER A 149 -9.25 -11.64 -12.76
N GLY A 150 -9.66 -10.37 -12.74
CA GLY A 150 -10.97 -9.89 -13.19
C GLY A 150 -11.94 -9.55 -12.06
N THR A 151 -11.87 -10.21 -10.90
CA THR A 151 -12.71 -9.89 -9.73
C THR A 151 -11.93 -9.23 -8.60
N GLY A 152 -10.61 -9.46 -8.53
CA GLY A 152 -9.76 -9.06 -7.43
C GLY A 152 -10.02 -9.84 -6.14
N LYS A 153 -10.77 -10.96 -6.21
CA LYS A 153 -11.04 -11.82 -5.07
C LYS A 153 -9.75 -12.50 -4.63
N ILE A 154 -9.39 -12.35 -3.35
CA ILE A 154 -8.26 -13.07 -2.76
C ILE A 154 -8.62 -14.55 -2.64
N CYS A 155 -7.75 -15.43 -3.13
CA CYS A 155 -7.97 -16.87 -3.24
C CYS A 155 -7.31 -17.69 -2.13
N ILE A 156 -6.83 -17.02 -1.08
CA ILE A 156 -6.20 -17.63 0.09
C ILE A 156 -7.28 -18.07 1.08
N ASP A 157 -7.33 -19.37 1.38
CA ASP A 157 -8.27 -19.93 2.36
C ASP A 157 -8.06 -19.27 3.74
N GLY A 158 -9.15 -18.86 4.39
CA GLY A 158 -9.12 -18.23 5.72
C GLY A 158 -8.80 -16.73 5.75
N ILE A 159 -8.50 -16.09 4.62
CA ILE A 159 -8.15 -14.65 4.59
C ILE A 159 -9.33 -13.74 4.96
N MET A 160 -10.56 -14.20 4.72
CA MET A 160 -11.79 -13.44 4.96
C MET A 160 -12.41 -13.72 6.34
N ASP A 161 -11.87 -14.65 7.12
CA ASP A 161 -12.53 -15.17 8.33
C ASP A 161 -12.72 -14.10 9.42
N ASP A 162 -11.77 -13.17 9.53
CA ASP A 162 -11.81 -12.08 10.51
C ASP A 162 -12.36 -10.78 9.93
N VAL A 163 -12.78 -10.77 8.66
CA VAL A 163 -13.35 -9.56 8.06
C VAL A 163 -14.74 -9.35 8.63
N ARG A 164 -14.93 -8.24 9.35
CA ARG A 164 -16.24 -7.87 9.92
C ARG A 164 -17.34 -7.93 8.87
N THR A 165 -18.53 -8.38 9.28
CA THR A 165 -19.75 -8.26 8.47
C THR A 165 -20.14 -6.79 8.35
N VAL A 166 -20.67 -6.40 7.20
CA VAL A 166 -21.18 -5.04 6.97
C VAL A 166 -22.48 -4.87 7.76
N THR A 167 -22.52 -3.89 8.67
CA THR A 167 -23.77 -3.52 9.36
C THR A 167 -24.54 -2.49 8.56
N LYS A 168 -25.83 -2.31 8.88
CA LYS A 168 -26.64 -1.30 8.19
C LYS A 168 -26.14 0.11 8.47
N GLU A 169 -25.72 0.36 9.71
CA GLU A 169 -25.15 1.63 10.14
C GLU A 169 -23.85 1.95 9.39
N GLU A 170 -22.97 0.96 9.17
CA GLU A 170 -21.77 1.14 8.35
C GLU A 170 -22.13 1.41 6.88
N GLU A 171 -23.09 0.67 6.31
CA GLU A 171 -23.54 0.85 4.93
C GLU A 171 -24.11 2.27 4.70
N ASP A 172 -24.89 2.78 5.64
CA ASP A 172 -25.53 4.09 5.53
C ASP A 172 -24.51 5.23 5.45
N LEU A 173 -23.33 5.09 6.07
CA LEU A 173 -22.24 6.07 5.99
C LEU A 173 -21.75 6.32 4.56
N TYR A 174 -21.91 5.37 3.64
CA TYR A 174 -21.44 5.52 2.25
C TYR A 174 -22.40 6.29 1.35
N THR A 175 -23.65 6.48 1.78
CA THR A 175 -24.71 7.08 0.96
C THR A 175 -24.39 8.54 0.62
N ASP A 176 -24.05 9.32 1.64
CA ASP A 176 -23.87 10.77 1.52
C ASP A 176 -22.45 11.20 1.16
N ILE A 177 -21.55 10.22 0.93
CA ILE A 177 -20.17 10.50 0.54
C ILE A 177 -20.15 11.09 -0.86
N ASP A 178 -19.61 12.31 -0.95
CA ASP A 178 -19.31 12.99 -2.21
C ASP A 178 -18.16 12.27 -2.93
N PHE A 179 -18.52 11.52 -3.96
CA PHE A 179 -17.58 10.77 -4.77
C PHE A 179 -18.16 10.55 -6.18
N ASP A 180 -17.50 11.11 -7.17
CA ASP A 180 -17.81 10.90 -8.58
C ASP A 180 -17.00 9.71 -9.12
N LEU A 181 -17.72 8.64 -9.45
CA LEU A 181 -17.15 7.41 -9.98
C LEU A 181 -16.53 7.61 -11.37
N GLU A 182 -17.11 8.46 -12.22
CA GLU A 182 -16.62 8.73 -13.57
C GLU A 182 -15.39 9.64 -13.54
N GLU A 183 -15.38 10.63 -12.64
CA GLU A 183 -14.18 11.42 -12.37
C GLU A 183 -13.03 10.51 -11.90
N PHE A 184 -13.27 9.64 -10.92
CA PHE A 184 -12.28 8.69 -10.44
C PHE A 184 -11.71 7.79 -11.56
N LYS A 185 -12.57 7.29 -12.46
CA LYS A 185 -12.13 6.51 -13.64
C LYS A 185 -11.24 7.34 -14.58
N HIS A 186 -11.63 8.59 -14.83
CA HIS A 186 -10.88 9.48 -15.70
C HIS A 186 -9.50 9.80 -15.13
N GLU A 187 -9.41 10.10 -13.84
CA GLU A 187 -8.18 10.51 -13.16
C GLU A 187 -7.18 9.39 -12.95
N THR A 188 -7.66 8.21 -12.58
CA THR A 188 -6.81 7.02 -12.44
C THR A 188 -6.24 6.56 -13.78
N ARG A 189 -6.71 7.13 -14.90
CA ARG A 189 -6.30 6.79 -16.27
C ARG A 189 -6.45 5.29 -16.56
N VAL A 190 -7.38 4.61 -15.88
CA VAL A 190 -7.71 3.19 -16.09
C VAL A 190 -8.55 3.02 -17.38
N LYS A 191 -8.25 3.79 -18.43
CA LYS A 191 -8.84 3.71 -19.77
C LYS A 191 -7.98 2.82 -20.69
N THR A 192 -7.52 1.68 -20.20
CA THR A 192 -6.73 0.71 -21.00
C THR A 192 -7.23 -0.71 -20.77
N VAL A 193 -7.19 -1.53 -21.82
CA VAL A 193 -7.53 -2.98 -21.98
C VAL A 193 -8.87 -3.47 -21.38
N SER A 194 -9.25 -3.06 -20.17
CA SER A 194 -10.60 -3.21 -19.61
C SER A 194 -11.13 -1.85 -19.19
N ASP A 195 -12.11 -1.30 -19.91
CA ASP A 195 -12.84 -0.07 -19.54
C ASP A 195 -13.72 -0.22 -18.27
N SER A 196 -13.36 -1.14 -17.38
CA SER A 196 -14.16 -1.53 -16.23
C SER A 196 -13.32 -1.61 -14.96
N LEU A 197 -13.72 -0.82 -13.97
CA LEU A 197 -13.31 -1.03 -12.59
C LEU A 197 -13.83 -2.38 -12.08
N LEU A 198 -13.15 -2.98 -11.09
CA LEU A 198 -13.60 -4.22 -10.43
C LEU A 198 -14.98 -4.08 -9.79
N LYS A 199 -15.36 -2.85 -9.42
CA LYS A 199 -16.61 -2.47 -8.76
C LYS A 199 -17.32 -1.42 -9.61
N LYS A 200 -18.63 -1.61 -9.83
CA LYS A 200 -19.41 -0.84 -10.81
C LYS A 200 -20.18 0.33 -10.20
N ASP A 201 -20.40 0.31 -8.89
CA ASP A 201 -21.13 1.33 -8.16
C ASP A 201 -20.23 1.98 -7.09
N LYS A 202 -20.62 3.20 -6.68
CA LYS A 202 -19.91 4.01 -5.68
C LYS A 202 -19.66 3.23 -4.39
N MET A 203 -20.70 2.63 -3.82
CA MET A 203 -20.64 2.03 -2.50
C MET A 203 -19.71 0.82 -2.49
N SER A 204 -19.89 -0.12 -3.43
CA SER A 204 -19.03 -1.31 -3.49
C SER A 204 -17.57 -0.97 -3.80
N LEU A 205 -17.31 0.09 -4.56
CA LEU A 205 -15.96 0.61 -4.80
C LEU A 205 -15.33 1.16 -3.52
N LEU A 206 -16.04 2.04 -2.80
CA LEU A 206 -15.52 2.64 -1.57
C LEU A 206 -15.31 1.58 -0.49
N MET A 207 -16.25 0.64 -0.33
CA MET A 207 -16.07 -0.49 0.59
C MET A 207 -14.87 -1.35 0.21
N GLY A 208 -14.66 -1.62 -1.08
CA GLY A 208 -13.46 -2.32 -1.58
C GLY A 208 -12.16 -1.59 -1.26
N ARG A 209 -12.20 -0.25 -1.23
CA ARG A 209 -11.06 0.60 -0.88
C ARG A 209 -10.86 0.78 0.62
N TRP A 210 -11.86 0.62 1.47
CA TRP A 210 -11.71 1.01 2.88
C TRP A 210 -11.83 -0.15 3.84
N ARG A 211 -12.75 -1.08 3.57
CA ARG A 211 -13.20 -2.06 4.57
C ARG A 211 -13.04 -3.52 4.17
N PHE A 212 -12.73 -3.78 2.91
CA PHE A 212 -12.37 -5.12 2.43
C PHE A 212 -10.87 -5.23 2.15
N PRO A 213 -10.26 -6.38 2.45
CA PRO A 213 -8.85 -6.58 2.16
C PRO A 213 -8.61 -6.62 0.65
N SER A 214 -7.40 -6.26 0.23
CA SER A 214 -6.99 -6.30 -1.17
C SER A 214 -5.58 -6.85 -1.30
N LEU A 215 -5.33 -7.66 -2.32
CA LEU A 215 -4.00 -8.18 -2.64
C LEU A 215 -3.47 -7.53 -3.92
N SER A 216 -2.21 -7.13 -3.91
CA SER A 216 -1.52 -6.59 -5.09
C SER A 216 -0.16 -7.26 -5.26
N ILE A 217 0.14 -7.69 -6.48
CA ILE A 217 1.44 -8.24 -6.88
C ILE A 217 2.27 -7.09 -7.45
N HIS A 218 3.45 -6.86 -6.89
CA HIS A 218 4.29 -5.71 -7.19
C HIS A 218 5.35 -6.02 -8.24
N GLY A 219 5.81 -7.27 -8.28
CA GLY A 219 6.78 -7.71 -9.28
C GLY A 219 7.51 -8.99 -8.89
N ILE A 220 8.42 -9.40 -9.76
CA ILE A 220 9.35 -10.51 -9.56
C ILE A 220 10.75 -9.95 -9.75
N VAL A 221 11.63 -10.17 -8.77
CA VAL A 221 13.04 -9.77 -8.83
C VAL A 221 13.94 -11.01 -8.92
N GLY A 222 15.17 -10.82 -9.41
CA GLY A 222 16.12 -11.92 -9.61
C GLY A 222 15.95 -12.67 -10.95
N ALA A 223 14.99 -12.26 -11.78
CA ALA A 223 14.83 -12.77 -13.14
C ALA A 223 15.27 -11.74 -14.18
N ASP A 224 16.15 -12.13 -15.10
CA ASP A 224 16.61 -11.27 -16.20
C ASP A 224 15.79 -11.54 -17.46
N ALA A 225 14.85 -10.64 -17.75
CA ALA A 225 13.97 -10.74 -18.92
C ALA A 225 14.68 -10.46 -20.26
N SER A 226 15.95 -10.01 -20.24
CA SER A 226 16.69 -9.56 -21.43
C SER A 226 17.67 -10.58 -22.00
N LYS A 227 17.80 -11.77 -21.38
CA LYS A 227 18.75 -12.82 -21.77
C LYS A 227 18.06 -14.17 -21.97
N THR A 228 18.62 -15.02 -22.83
CA THR A 228 18.22 -16.42 -22.99
C THR A 228 18.74 -17.27 -21.82
N CYS A 229 18.17 -17.02 -20.64
CA CYS A 229 18.61 -17.53 -19.36
C CYS A 229 17.42 -18.06 -18.54
N ILE A 230 17.60 -19.19 -17.87
CA ILE A 230 16.74 -19.68 -16.80
C ILE A 230 17.38 -19.23 -15.50
N SER A 231 16.73 -18.32 -14.79
CA SER A 231 17.22 -17.83 -13.49
C SER A 231 17.19 -18.94 -12.45
N ALA A 232 18.30 -19.11 -11.72
CA ALA A 232 18.43 -20.14 -10.68
C ALA A 232 17.41 -19.94 -9.55
N GLN A 233 17.05 -18.68 -9.29
CA GLN A 233 16.04 -18.29 -8.32
C GLN A 233 15.31 -17.02 -8.77
N CYS A 234 14.12 -16.80 -8.24
CA CYS A 234 13.41 -15.54 -8.34
C CYS A 234 12.58 -15.28 -7.09
N THR A 235 12.33 -14.00 -6.79
CA THR A 235 11.57 -13.57 -5.62
C THR A 235 10.36 -12.76 -6.06
N GLY A 236 9.16 -13.28 -5.80
CA GLY A 236 7.91 -12.57 -6.01
C GLY A 236 7.61 -11.65 -4.83
N LYS A 237 7.22 -10.40 -5.10
CA LYS A 237 6.83 -9.42 -4.09
C LYS A 237 5.35 -9.09 -4.24
N PHE A 238 4.60 -9.22 -3.15
CA PHE A 238 3.19 -8.87 -3.10
C PHE A 238 2.80 -8.37 -1.71
N SER A 239 1.67 -7.71 -1.58
CA SER A 239 1.16 -7.27 -0.28
C SER A 239 -0.34 -7.44 -0.16
N ILE A 240 -0.80 -7.59 1.09
CA ILE A 240 -2.21 -7.59 1.45
C ILE A 240 -2.49 -6.35 2.30
N ARG A 241 -3.45 -5.53 1.87
CA ARG A 241 -4.01 -4.47 2.71
C ARG A 241 -4.99 -5.09 3.70
N LEU A 242 -4.75 -4.86 4.98
CA LEU A 242 -5.50 -5.44 6.08
C LEU A 242 -6.63 -4.51 6.51
N VAL A 243 -7.71 -5.09 7.00
CA VAL A 243 -8.88 -4.37 7.53
C VAL A 243 -9.10 -4.73 9.01
N PRO A 244 -10.01 -4.07 9.74
CA PRO A 244 -10.19 -4.33 11.17
C PRO A 244 -10.32 -5.82 11.51
N ASP A 245 -9.75 -6.19 12.65
CA ASP A 245 -9.69 -7.54 13.24
C ASP A 245 -8.77 -8.55 12.54
N GLN A 246 -8.13 -8.19 11.42
CA GLN A 246 -7.10 -9.04 10.82
C GLN A 246 -5.76 -8.87 11.55
N ASP A 247 -5.33 -9.94 12.23
CA ASP A 247 -3.99 -10.04 12.82
C ASP A 247 -2.93 -10.35 11.74
N PRO A 248 -1.89 -9.51 11.57
CA PRO A 248 -0.79 -9.76 10.63
C PRO A 248 -0.14 -11.14 10.77
N GLU A 249 0.00 -11.67 12.00
CA GLU A 249 0.60 -12.99 12.21
C GLU A 249 -0.32 -14.13 11.76
N LYS A 250 -1.64 -13.98 11.93
CA LYS A 250 -2.62 -14.94 11.39
C LYS A 250 -2.64 -14.88 9.87
N VAL A 251 -2.60 -13.68 9.28
CA VAL A 251 -2.53 -13.47 7.83
C VAL A 251 -1.27 -14.12 7.25
N LYS A 252 -0.12 -13.94 7.90
CA LYS A 252 1.13 -14.61 7.52
C LYS A 252 0.99 -16.13 7.51
N LYS A 253 0.36 -16.72 8.53
CA LYS A 253 0.14 -18.17 8.62
C LYS A 253 -0.72 -18.69 7.47
N VAL A 254 -1.85 -18.04 7.16
CA VAL A 254 -2.74 -18.50 6.08
C VAL A 254 -2.11 -18.32 4.70
N VAL A 255 -1.35 -17.23 4.49
CA VAL A 255 -0.60 -17.00 3.24
C VAL A 255 0.49 -18.08 3.07
N THR A 256 1.24 -18.36 4.13
CA THR A 256 2.31 -19.39 4.10
C THR A 256 1.71 -20.76 3.78
N ALA A 257 0.65 -21.16 4.49
CA ALA A 257 -0.02 -22.43 4.26
C ALA A 257 -0.60 -22.56 2.84
N HIS A 258 -1.16 -21.48 2.28
CA HIS A 258 -1.64 -21.45 0.90
C HIS A 258 -0.50 -21.65 -0.09
N LEU A 259 0.59 -20.89 0.04
CA LEU A 259 1.74 -20.99 -0.85
C LEU A 259 2.39 -22.38 -0.79
N GLU A 260 2.57 -22.96 0.40
CA GLU A 260 3.10 -24.32 0.57
C GLU A 260 2.18 -25.37 -0.06
N LYS A 261 0.86 -25.25 0.14
CA LYS A 261 -0.15 -26.13 -0.46
C LYS A 261 -0.13 -26.05 -1.98
N GLU A 262 -0.06 -24.85 -2.56
CA GLU A 262 -0.02 -24.69 -4.01
C GLU A 262 1.32 -25.12 -4.59
N PHE A 263 2.43 -24.86 -3.90
CA PHE A 263 3.77 -25.29 -4.32
C PHE A 263 3.88 -26.81 -4.34
N ALA A 264 3.30 -27.52 -3.35
CA ALA A 264 3.29 -28.99 -3.33
C ALA A 264 2.56 -29.63 -4.54
N LYS A 265 1.69 -28.89 -5.24
CA LYS A 265 1.04 -29.36 -6.48
C LYS A 265 1.95 -29.19 -7.70
N VAL A 266 2.85 -28.21 -7.64
CA VAL A 266 3.87 -27.97 -8.64
C VAL A 266 4.96 -29.00 -8.38
N ARG A 267 4.89 -30.16 -9.05
CA ARG A 267 5.79 -31.32 -8.86
C ARG A 267 7.22 -31.05 -9.34
N SER A 268 7.82 -29.94 -8.91
CA SER A 268 9.18 -29.50 -9.24
C SER A 268 10.21 -29.96 -8.20
N LEU A 269 9.85 -30.89 -7.31
CA LEU A 269 10.71 -31.53 -6.32
C LEU A 269 10.70 -33.05 -6.51
#